data_AF-A0A0M2SN60-F1
#
_entry.id   AF-A0A0M2SN60-F1
#
_cell.length_a   1.000
_cell.length_b   1.000
_cell.length_c   1.000
_cell.angle_alpha   90.00
_cell.angle_beta   90.00
_cell.angle_gamma   90.00
#
_symmetry.space_group_name_H-M   'P 1'
#
loop_
_entity.id
_entity.type
_entity.pdbx_description
1 polymer ?
#
loop_
_entity_poly.entity_id
_entity_poly.type
_entity_poly.pdbx_seq_one_letter_code
_entity_poly.pdbx_strand_id
1 'polypeptide(L)' 'MNFKGMKWLNFTLTIIALFAIYIFLSGRVDPALSNILLVVLIIIGLLSLIPVLKKTKNDRGQ' A
#
# COMPACT_ATOMS: atom_id res chain seq x y z
N MET A 1 4.93 21.87 4.52
CA MET A 1 4.32 20.83 3.67
C MET A 1 3.13 20.22 4.40
N ASN A 2 2.01 19.97 3.72
CA ASN A 2 0.80 19.42 4.34
C ASN A 2 1.02 17.95 4.74
N PHE A 3 1.13 17.65 6.04
CA PHE A 3 1.37 16.30 6.57
C PHE A 3 0.33 15.27 6.12
N LYS A 4 -0.91 15.71 5.91
CA LYS A 4 -1.98 14.86 5.37
C LYS A 4 -1.72 14.49 3.91
N GLY A 5 -1.20 15.43 3.12
CA GLY A 5 -0.82 15.22 1.72
C GLY A 5 0.35 14.23 1.58
N MET A 6 1.36 14.32 2.46
CA MET A 6 2.51 13.40 2.44
C MET A 6 2.11 11.94 2.74
N LYS A 7 1.17 11.73 3.69
CA LYS A 7 0.65 10.38 4.00
C LYS A 7 -0.11 9.77 2.83
N TRP A 8 -0.96 10.56 2.18
CA TRP A 8 -1.71 10.12 1.00
C TRP A 8 -0.79 9.82 -0.19
N LEU A 9 0.25 10.63 -0.39
CA LEU A 9 1.23 10.42 -1.44
C LEU A 9 1.98 9.10 -1.25
N ASN A 10 2.43 8.78 -0.03
CA ASN A 10 3.07 7.49 0.27
C ASN A 10 2.13 6.30 0.02
N PHE A 11 0.85 6.43 0.36
CA PHE A 11 -0.14 5.39 0.08
C PHE A 11 -0.35 5.19 -1.43
N THR A 12 -0.54 6.27 -2.19
CA THR A 12 -0.67 6.18 -3.65
C THR A 12 0.57 5.54 -4.29
N LEU A 13 1.78 5.92 -3.85
CA LEU A 13 3.01 5.27 -4.29
C LEU A 13 3.03 3.77 -3.96
N THR A 14 2.54 3.39 -2.80
CA THR A 14 2.47 1.98 -2.38
C THR A 14 1.51 1.20 -3.28
N ILE A 15 0.34 1.75 -3.59
CA ILE A 15 -0.62 1.11 -4.51
C ILE A 15 -0.02 0.94 -5.91
N ILE A 16 0.65 1.97 -6.44
CA ILE A 16 1.31 1.90 -7.75
C ILE A 16 2.42 0.83 -7.73
N ALA A 17 3.22 0.75 -6.67
CA ALA A 17 4.27 -0.25 -6.53
C ALA A 17 3.69 -1.67 -6.46
N LEU A 18 2.64 -1.90 -5.68
CA LEU A 18 1.96 -3.19 -5.60
C LEU A 18 1.42 -3.63 -6.96
N PHE A 19 0.85 -2.70 -7.72
CA PHE A 19 0.33 -2.97 -9.06
C PHE A 19 1.46 -3.28 -10.07
N ALA A 20 2.56 -2.55 -10.00
CA ALA A 20 3.75 -2.81 -10.82
C ALA A 20 4.34 -4.19 -10.53
N ILE A 21 4.44 -4.57 -9.25
CA ILE A 21 4.90 -5.92 -8.82
C ILE A 21 3.95 -6.99 -9.35
N TYR A 22 2.62 -6.78 -9.21
CA TYR A 22 1.63 -7.71 -9.74
C TYR A 22 1.78 -7.94 -11.24
N ILE A 23 1.83 -6.86 -12.04
CA ILE A 23 2.01 -6.95 -13.50
C ILE A 23 3.36 -7.60 -13.85
N PHE A 24 4.43 -7.23 -13.15
CA PHE A 24 5.76 -7.78 -13.40
C PHE A 24 5.83 -9.29 -13.12
N LEU A 25 5.12 -9.78 -12.11
CA LEU A 25 5.11 -11.21 -11.78
C LEU A 25 4.00 -11.97 -12.54
N SER A 26 2.97 -11.28 -13.03
CA SER A 26 1.91 -11.89 -13.82
C SER A 26 2.49 -12.53 -15.09
N GLY A 27 2.42 -13.86 -15.17
CA GLY A 27 2.99 -14.65 -16.27
C GLY A 27 4.42 -15.16 -16.06
N ARG A 28 5.09 -14.83 -14.96
CA ARG A 28 6.42 -15.38 -14.60
C ARG A 28 6.40 -16.40 -13.46
N VAL A 29 5.26 -16.53 -12.78
CA VAL A 29 5.13 -17.34 -11.56
C VAL A 29 4.05 -18.38 -11.77
N ASP A 30 4.26 -19.57 -11.20
CA ASP A 30 3.27 -20.65 -11.21
C ASP A 30 1.88 -20.18 -10.73
N PRO A 31 0.78 -20.72 -11.29
CA PRO A 31 -0.58 -20.30 -10.94
C PRO A 31 -0.88 -20.38 -9.43
N ALA A 32 -0.35 -21.41 -8.76
CA ALA A 32 -0.51 -21.59 -7.32
C ALA A 32 0.17 -20.46 -6.51
N LEU A 33 1.36 -20.05 -6.93
CA LEU A 33 2.11 -18.95 -6.32
C LEU A 33 1.51 -17.59 -6.68
N SER A 34 0.90 -17.45 -7.85
CA SER A 34 0.19 -16.22 -8.26
C SER A 34 -0.97 -15.90 -7.31
N ASN A 35 -1.73 -16.91 -6.86
CA ASN A 35 -2.78 -16.70 -5.85
C ASN A 35 -2.20 -16.23 -4.52
N ILE A 36 -1.10 -16.84 -4.06
CA ILE A 36 -0.42 -16.45 -2.82
C ILE A 36 0.10 -15.02 -2.92
N LEU A 37 0.71 -14.65 -4.06
CA LEU A 37 1.18 -13.30 -4.34
C LEU A 37 0.04 -12.28 -4.23
N LEU A 38 -1.11 -12.58 -4.83
CA LEU A 38 -2.28 -11.70 -4.81
C LEU A 38 -2.78 -11.48 -3.37
N VAL A 39 -2.88 -12.54 -2.56
CA VAL A 39 -3.24 -12.45 -1.14
C VAL A 39 -2.25 -11.57 -0.37
N VAL A 40 -0.95 -11.77 -0.57
CA VAL A 40 0.10 -10.96 0.08
C VAL A 40 0.02 -9.49 -0.33
N LEU A 41 -0.17 -9.20 -1.61
CA LEU A 41 -0.31 -7.83 -2.12
C LEU A 41 -1.53 -7.12 -1.50
N ILE A 42 -2.66 -7.82 -1.35
CA ILE A 42 -3.85 -7.28 -0.67
C ILE A 42 -3.53 -6.95 0.80
N ILE A 43 -2.86 -7.86 1.51
CA ILE A 43 -2.48 -7.62 2.92
C ILE A 43 -1.56 -6.40 3.03
N ILE A 44 -0.55 -6.27 2.18
CA ILE A 44 0.35 -5.11 2.18
C ILE A 44 -0.42 -3.83 1.87
N GLY A 45 -1.35 -3.86 0.90
CA GLY A 45 -2.23 -2.74 0.58
C GLY A 45 -3.06 -2.29 1.78
N LEU A 46 -3.68 -3.24 2.49
CA LEU A 46 -4.46 -2.98 3.71
C LEU A 46 -3.59 -2.41 4.84
N LEU A 47 -2.39 -2.96 5.05
CA LEU A 47 -1.46 -2.46 6.05
C LEU A 47 -0.99 -1.03 5.73
N SER A 48 -0.80 -0.71 4.45
CA SER A 48 -0.44 0.64 4.00
C SER A 48 -1.54 1.68 4.21
N LEU A 49 -2.80 1.25 4.34
CA LEU A 49 -3.95 2.11 4.62
C LEU A 49 -3.96 2.57 6.09
N ILE A 50 -3.39 1.80 7.01
CA ILE A 50 -3.31 2.10 8.45
C ILE A 50 -2.72 3.50 8.72
N PRO A 51 -1.53 3.89 8.22
CA PRO A 51 -0.98 5.22 8.47
C PRO A 51 -1.79 6.37 7.86
N VAL A 52 -2.58 6.10 6.80
CA VAL A 52 -3.49 7.07 6.17
C VAL A 52 -4.73 7.29 7.04
N LEU A 53 -5.33 6.21 7.53
CA LEU A 53 -6.53 6.24 8.38
C LEU A 53 -6.23 6.63 9.82
N LYS A 54 -4.99 6.39 10.30
CA LYS A 54 -4.52 6.83 11.61
C LYS A 54 -4.46 8.37 11.60
N LYS A 55 -5.59 8.97 11.98
CA LYS A 55 -5.74 10.39 12.24
C LYS A 55 -4.60 10.80 13.17
N THR A 56 -3.74 11.69 12.68
CA THR A 56 -2.69 12.30 13.49
C THR A 56 -3.39 12.91 14.70
N LYS A 57 -3.29 12.26 15.87
CA LYS A 57 -3.80 12.76 17.15
C LYS A 57 -2.83 13.83 17.71
N ASN A 58 -2.16 14.59 16.84
CA ASN A 58 -1.04 15.47 17.18
C ASN A 58 -1.15 16.90 16.61
N ASP A 59 -2.37 17.32 16.22
CA ASP A 59 -2.66 18.72 15.83
C ASP A 59 -3.51 19.45 16.89
N ARG A 60 -3.48 19.00 18.15
CA ARG A 60 -4.02 19.74 19.30
C ARG A 60 -3.15 19.45 20.52
N GLY A 61 -2.16 20.30 20.75
CA GLY A 61 -1.25 20.17 21.90
C GLY A 61 0.05 20.96 21.78
N GLN A 62 0.00 22.13 21.15
CA GLN A 62 0.81 23.29 21.55
C GLN A 62 -0.18 24.45 21.75
#